data_AF-A0A1N6VAV2-F1
#
_entry.id   AF-A0A1N6VAV2-F1
#
_cell.length_a   1.000
_cell.length_b   1.000
_cell.length_c   1.000
_cell.angle_alpha   90.00
_cell.angle_beta   90.00
_cell.angle_gamma   90.00
#
_symmetry.space_group_name_H-M   'P 1'
#
loop_
_entity.id
_entity.type
_entity.pdbx_description
1 polymer ?
#
loop_
_entity_poly.entity_id
_entity_poly.type
_entity_poly.pdbx_seq_one_letter_code
_entity_poly.pdbx_strand_id
1 'polypeptide(L)'
;MKKFSFLSSAFVLSFVIVFAACLLLFPFLSEGVHRISPDLYTHLYFDRFALYTVLVSLGTASLVSWACRNLKVGARSTFLSIQLGVLVCLVLVLYFSSGYLGEAFSRPSYE
;
A
#
# COMPACT_ATOMS: atom_id res chain seq x y z
N MET A 1 -26.60 -11.05 8.56
CA MET A 1 -26.17 -9.86 7.78
C MET A 1 -24.87 -9.19 8.27
N LYS A 2 -24.46 -9.27 9.56
CA LYS A 2 -23.24 -8.58 10.07
C LYS A 2 -21.87 -9.11 9.57
N LYS A 3 -21.77 -10.38 9.13
CA LYS A 3 -20.49 -11.00 8.71
C LYS A 3 -19.94 -10.42 7.39
N PHE A 4 -20.81 -10.03 6.46
CA PHE A 4 -20.42 -9.46 5.17
C PHE A 4 -19.80 -8.06 5.34
N SER A 5 -20.38 -7.23 6.21
CA SER A 5 -19.87 -5.87 6.50
C SER A 5 -18.46 -5.86 7.08
N PHE A 6 -18.12 -6.81 7.97
CA PHE A 6 -16.77 -6.89 8.54
C PHE A 6 -15.72 -7.25 7.47
N LEU A 7 -15.99 -8.28 6.66
CA LEU A 7 -15.05 -8.74 5.64
C LEU A 7 -14.80 -7.65 4.58
N SER A 8 -15.84 -6.93 4.17
CA SER A 8 -15.68 -5.79 3.25
C SER A 8 -14.86 -4.66 3.86
N SER A 9 -15.09 -4.30 5.13
CA SER A 9 -14.31 -3.24 5.79
C SER A 9 -12.86 -3.64 5.98
N ALA A 10 -12.59 -4.87 6.44
CA ALA A 10 -11.23 -5.38 6.59
C ALA A 10 -10.49 -5.46 5.25
N PHE A 11 -11.19 -5.81 4.16
CA PHE A 11 -10.64 -5.81 2.81
C PHE A 11 -10.24 -4.40 2.37
N VAL A 12 -11.17 -3.44 2.44
CA VAL A 12 -10.94 -2.06 1.99
C VAL A 12 -9.81 -1.43 2.81
N LEU A 13 -9.82 -1.57 4.13
CA LEU A 13 -8.75 -1.04 4.98
C LEU A 13 -7.39 -1.67 4.65
N SER A 14 -7.34 -3.00 4.50
CA SER A 14 -6.09 -3.67 4.11
C SER A 14 -5.59 -3.22 2.75
N PHE A 15 -6.50 -3.05 1.78
CA PHE A 15 -6.17 -2.56 0.44
C PHE A 15 -5.56 -1.17 0.50
N VAL A 16 -6.20 -0.23 1.19
CA VAL A 16 -5.72 1.16 1.30
C VAL A 16 -4.40 1.23 2.06
N ILE A 17 -4.25 0.46 3.14
CA ILE A 17 -3.00 0.40 3.92
C ILE A 17 -1.84 -0.11 3.07
N VAL A 18 -2.02 -1.23 2.36
CA VAL A 18 -0.96 -1.79 1.52
C VAL A 18 -0.66 -0.86 0.35
N PHE A 19 -1.70 -0.27 -0.26
CA PHE A 19 -1.54 0.70 -1.34
C PHE A 19 -0.70 1.90 -0.90
N ALA A 20 -1.03 2.51 0.24
CA ALA A 20 -0.28 3.62 0.82
C ALA A 20 1.15 3.22 1.19
N ALA A 21 1.34 2.04 1.79
CA ALA A 21 2.67 1.52 2.12
C ALA A 21 3.52 1.28 0.87
N CYS A 22 2.94 0.75 -0.22
CA CYS A 22 3.64 0.62 -1.48
C CYS A 22 4.04 1.99 -2.05
N LEU A 23 3.14 2.98 -2.06
CA LEU A 23 3.50 4.33 -2.52
C LEU A 23 4.66 4.94 -1.73
N LEU A 24 4.74 4.67 -0.43
CA LEU A 24 5.84 5.13 0.43
C LEU A 24 7.14 4.36 0.19
N LEU A 25 7.08 3.03 0.06
CA LEU A 25 8.28 2.19 -0.01
C LEU A 25 8.91 2.13 -1.40
N PHE A 26 8.10 2.21 -2.45
CA PHE A 26 8.59 2.07 -3.81
C PHE A 26 9.66 3.12 -4.20
N PRO A 27 9.55 4.41 -3.84
CA PRO A 27 10.61 5.39 -4.11
C PRO A 27 11.97 4.98 -3.54
N PHE A 28 12.02 4.39 -2.34
CA PHE A 28 13.25 3.89 -1.72
C PHE A 28 13.79 2.62 -2.39
N LEU A 29 12.91 1.77 -2.89
CA LEU A 29 13.30 0.57 -3.66
C LEU A 29 13.76 0.93 -5.08
N SER A 30 13.31 2.06 -5.61
CA SER A 30 13.55 2.48 -6.99
C SER A 30 15.05 2.63 -7.29
N GLU A 31 15.81 3.20 -6.37
CA GLU A 31 17.25 3.42 -6.53
C GLU A 31 18.05 2.10 -6.51
N GLY A 32 17.67 1.16 -5.65
CA GLY A 32 18.28 -0.18 -5.61
C GLY A 32 18.00 -1.00 -6.87
N VAL A 33 16.76 -0.93 -7.38
CA VAL A 33 16.37 -1.64 -8.61
C VAL A 33 17.07 -1.03 -9.83
N HIS A 34 17.17 0.31 -9.90
CA HIS A 34 17.88 0.99 -10.99
C HIS A 34 19.35 0.55 -11.10
N ARG A 35 20.03 0.40 -9.96
CA ARG A 35 21.44 -0.03 -9.91
C ARG A 35 21.65 -1.49 -10.32
N ILE A 36 20.68 -2.38 -10.06
CA ILE A 36 20.81 -3.82 -10.33
C ILE A 36 20.35 -4.15 -11.76
N SER A 37 19.24 -3.57 -12.21
CA SER A 37 18.68 -3.81 -13.54
C SER A 37 17.91 -2.58 -14.05
N PRO A 38 18.55 -1.74 -14.90
CA PRO A 38 17.93 -0.52 -15.40
C PRO A 38 16.73 -0.79 -16.33
N ASP A 39 16.73 -1.89 -17.10
CA ASP A 39 15.58 -2.30 -17.93
C ASP A 39 14.37 -2.71 -17.08
N LEU A 40 14.61 -3.39 -15.95
CA LEU A 40 13.54 -3.74 -15.02
C LEU A 40 12.97 -2.48 -14.36
N TYR A 41 13.83 -1.50 -14.06
CA TYR A 41 13.45 -0.22 -13.48
C TYR A 41 12.50 0.57 -14.39
N THR A 42 12.84 0.76 -15.66
CA THR A 42 11.96 1.47 -16.61
C THR A 42 10.63 0.74 -16.77
N HIS A 43 10.64 -0.58 -16.91
CA HIS A 43 9.41 -1.32 -17.13
C HIS A 43 8.47 -1.34 -15.90
N LEU A 44 9.02 -1.38 -14.68
CA LEU A 44 8.27 -1.39 -13.42
C LEU A 44 7.83 0.00 -12.97
N TYR A 45 8.71 0.99 -13.03
CA TYR A 45 8.50 2.31 -12.43
C TYR A 45 7.95 3.35 -13.41
N PHE A 46 8.25 3.25 -14.71
CA PHE A 46 7.76 4.22 -15.71
C PHE A 46 6.42 3.79 -16.35
N ASP A 47 6.29 2.53 -16.77
CA ASP A 47 5.13 2.12 -17.58
C ASP A 47 3.97 1.51 -16.79
N ARG A 48 4.26 0.79 -15.70
CA ARG A 48 3.30 -0.11 -15.06
C ARG A 48 3.18 0.09 -13.56
N PHE A 49 3.80 1.12 -13.00
CA PHE A 49 3.87 1.36 -11.56
C PHE A 49 2.51 1.29 -10.88
N ALA A 50 1.55 2.12 -11.32
CA ALA A 50 0.20 2.16 -10.76
C ALA A 50 -0.51 0.80 -10.86
N LEU A 51 -0.32 0.08 -11.97
CA LEU A 51 -0.94 -1.22 -12.19
C LEU A 51 -0.37 -2.28 -11.24
N TYR A 52 0.95 -2.34 -11.07
CA TYR A 52 1.57 -3.26 -10.13
C TYR A 52 1.22 -2.93 -8.68
N THR A 53 1.22 -1.65 -8.29
CA THR A 53 0.82 -1.25 -6.95
C THR A 53 -0.62 -1.65 -6.64
N VAL A 54 -1.54 -1.48 -7.59
CA VAL A 54 -2.94 -1.92 -7.45
C VAL A 54 -3.03 -3.44 -7.35
N LEU A 55 -2.36 -4.19 -8.22
CA LEU A 55 -2.38 -5.66 -8.20
C LEU A 55 -1.84 -6.25 -6.89
N VAL A 56 -0.71 -5.73 -6.41
CA VAL A 56 -0.11 -6.15 -5.13
C VAL A 56 -1.08 -5.87 -4.00
N SER A 57 -1.62 -4.64 -3.94
CA SER A 57 -2.57 -4.23 -2.89
C SER A 57 -3.84 -5.09 -2.89
N LEU A 58 -4.36 -5.42 -4.08
CA LEU A 58 -5.53 -6.28 -4.24
C LEU A 58 -5.26 -7.71 -3.77
N GLY A 59 -4.12 -8.27 -4.16
CA GLY A 59 -3.69 -9.60 -3.77
C GLY A 59 -3.51 -9.75 -2.26
N THR A 60 -2.76 -8.83 -1.64
CA THR A 60 -2.54 -8.82 -0.19
C THR A 60 -3.83 -8.58 0.58
N ALA A 61 -4.68 -7.64 0.15
CA ALA A 61 -5.96 -7.37 0.82
C ALA A 61 -6.89 -8.58 0.77
N SER A 62 -6.92 -9.30 -0.36
CA SER A 62 -7.68 -10.54 -0.52
C SER A 62 -7.18 -11.62 0.43
N LEU A 63 -5.86 -11.79 0.54
CA LEU A 63 -5.22 -12.81 1.39
C LEU A 63 -5.44 -12.52 2.88
N VAL A 64 -5.27 -11.26 3.30
CA VAL A 64 -5.56 -10.81 4.67
C VAL A 64 -7.05 -11.01 5.00
N SER A 65 -7.94 -10.63 4.08
CA SER A 65 -9.39 -10.81 4.28
C SER A 65 -9.79 -12.27 4.37
N TRP A 66 -9.12 -13.15 3.61
CA TRP A 66 -9.31 -14.59 3.70
C TRP A 66 -8.82 -15.14 5.05
N ALA A 67 -7.63 -14.76 5.50
CA ALA A 67 -7.10 -15.15 6.81
C ALA A 67 -8.01 -14.70 7.97
N CYS A 68 -8.67 -13.54 7.84
CA CYS A 68 -9.55 -12.98 8.87
C CYS A 68 -10.93 -13.64 8.96
N ARG A 69 -11.31 -14.55 8.05
CA ARG A 69 -12.66 -15.16 8.01
C ARG A 69 -13.05 -15.87 9.31
N ASN A 70 -12.07 -16.46 9.99
CA ASN A 70 -12.27 -17.28 11.19
C ASN A 70 -12.00 -16.55 12.52
N LEU A 71 -11.73 -15.24 12.50
CA LEU A 71 -11.48 -14.48 13.72
C LEU A 71 -12.73 -14.44 14.63
N LYS A 72 -12.52 -14.51 15.96
CA LYS A 72 -13.57 -14.31 16.97
C LYS A 72 -14.07 -12.87 16.97
N VAL A 73 -15.32 -12.64 17.35
CA VAL A 73 -15.97 -11.30 17.29
C VAL A 73 -15.21 -10.22 18.05
N GLY A 74 -14.63 -10.52 19.21
CA GLY A 74 -13.79 -9.57 19.95
C GLY A 74 -12.50 -9.19 19.20
N ALA A 75 -11.82 -10.18 18.62
CA ALA A 75 -10.60 -9.95 17.83
C ALA A 75 -10.86 -9.15 16.54
N ARG A 76 -12.07 -9.27 15.97
CA ARG A 76 -12.49 -8.50 14.78
C ARG A 76 -12.51 -7.00 15.04
N SER A 77 -13.08 -6.58 16.17
CA SER A 77 -13.15 -5.17 16.52
C SER A 77 -11.76 -4.58 16.74
N THR A 78 -10.92 -5.27 17.52
CA THR A 78 -9.54 -4.83 17.78
C THR A 78 -8.72 -4.76 16.50
N PHE A 79 -8.89 -5.73 15.59
CA PHE A 79 -8.20 -5.74 14.31
C PHE A 79 -8.54 -4.52 13.44
N LEU A 80 -9.83 -4.15 13.34
CA LEU A 80 -10.24 -2.95 12.61
C LEU A 80 -9.69 -1.67 13.26
N SER A 81 -9.68 -1.59 14.59
CA SER A 81 -9.11 -0.43 15.30
C SER A 81 -7.61 -0.29 15.05
N ILE A 82 -6.87 -1.40 15.02
CA ILE A 82 -5.44 -1.40 14.68
C ILE A 82 -5.25 -0.94 13.23
N GLN A 83 -6.03 -1.46 12.29
CA GLN A 83 -5.97 -1.03 10.89
C GLN A 83 -6.23 0.47 10.71
N LEU A 84 -7.24 1.01 11.40
CA LEU A 84 -7.52 2.44 11.42
C LEU A 84 -6.36 3.24 12.01
N GLY A 85 -5.78 2.79 13.13
CA GLY A 85 -4.61 3.43 13.72
C GLY A 85 -3.41 3.45 12.78
N VAL A 86 -3.11 2.33 12.13
CA VAL A 86 -2.04 2.22 11.12
C VAL A 86 -2.31 3.15 9.94
N LEU A 87 -3.56 3.22 9.47
CA LEU A 87 -3.94 4.12 8.38
C LEU A 87 -3.73 5.59 8.76
N VAL A 88 -4.11 5.99 9.97
CA VAL A 88 -3.86 7.37 10.47
C VAL A 88 -2.37 7.66 10.51
N CYS A 89 -1.55 6.73 11.02
CA CYS A 89 -0.09 6.88 11.02
C CYS A 89 0.46 7.02 9.58
N LEU A 90 0.00 6.18 8.64
CA LEU A 90 0.42 6.25 7.24
C LEU A 90 0.03 7.57 6.58
N VAL A 91 -1.18 8.07 6.84
CA VAL A 91 -1.63 9.37 6.35
C VAL A 91 -0.78 10.50 6.92
N LEU A 92 -0.45 10.45 8.22
CA LEU A 92 0.44 11.44 8.83
C LEU A 92 1.83 11.39 8.21
N VAL A 93 2.40 10.20 8.01
CA VAL A 93 3.70 10.04 7.35
C VAL A 93 3.63 10.60 5.92
N LEU A 94 2.62 10.25 5.13
CA LEU A 94 2.43 10.80 3.78
C LEU A 94 2.28 12.32 3.78
N TYR A 95 1.55 12.87 4.75
CA TYR A 95 1.36 14.31 4.89
C TYR A 95 2.67 15.03 5.17
N PHE A 96 3.46 14.56 6.15
CA PHE A 96 4.76 15.14 6.48
C PHE A 96 5.84 14.86 5.43
N SER A 97 5.75 13.73 4.74
CA SER A 97 6.66 13.35 3.65
C SER A 97 6.20 13.87 2.29
N SER A 98 5.07 14.59 2.18
CA SER A 98 4.52 15.06 0.89
C SER A 98 5.47 16.00 0.15
N GLY A 99 6.24 16.84 0.86
CA GLY A 99 7.31 17.65 0.26
C GLY A 99 8.45 16.80 -0.30
N TYR A 100 8.84 15.76 0.43
CA TYR A 100 9.92 14.83 0.04
C TYR A 100 9.50 13.88 -1.10
N LEU A 101 8.25 13.44 -1.11
CA LEU A 101 7.64 12.65 -2.17
C LEU A 101 7.42 13.51 -3.42
N GLY A 102 7.09 14.79 -3.27
CA GLY A 102 7.01 15.75 -4.36
C GLY A 102 8.34 15.87 -5.11
N GLU A 103 9.45 15.97 -4.40
CA GLU A 103 10.81 15.96 -5.00
C GLU A 103 11.21 14.58 -5.56
N ALA A 104 10.85 13.47 -4.90
CA ALA A 104 11.17 12.12 -5.39
C ALA A 104 10.32 11.69 -6.61
N PHE A 105 9.10 12.21 -6.76
CA PHE A 105 8.23 12.00 -7.92
C PHE A 105 8.38 13.09 -8.99
N SER A 106 9.00 14.23 -8.69
CA SER A 106 9.43 15.17 -9.72
C SER A 106 10.51 14.49 -10.54
N ARG A 107 10.13 14.10 -11.77
CA ARG A 107 10.97 13.42 -12.76
C ARG A 107 12.38 14.05 -12.77
N PRO A 108 13.47 13.26 -12.84
CA PRO A 108 14.69 13.80 -13.41
C PRO A 108 14.34 14.22 -14.84
N SER A 109 14.22 15.53 -15.07
CA SER A 109 14.28 16.10 -16.40
C SER A 109 15.67 15.79 -16.90
N TYR A 110 15.78 14.78 -17.77
CA TYR A 110 16.90 14.67 -18.68
C TYR A 110 16.83 15.89 -19.59
N GLU A 111 17.42 16.99 -19.13
CA GLU A 111 18.10 17.95 -20.02
C GLU A 111 19.46 17.39 -20.39
#